data_AF-A0A2V8THB2-F1
#
_entry.id   AF-A0A2V8THB2-F1
#
_cell.length_a   1.000
_cell.length_b   1.000
_cell.length_c   1.000
_cell.angle_alpha   90.00
_cell.angle_beta   90.00
_cell.angle_gamma   90.00
#
_symmetry.space_group_name_H-M   'P 1'
#
loop_
_entity.id
_entity.type
_entity.pdbx_description
1 polymer ?
#
loop_
_entity_poly.entity_id
_entity_poly.type
_entity_poly.pdbx_seq_one_letter_code
_entity_poly.pdbx_strand_id
1 'polypeptide(L)' 'MKGRLVLQDGTVFPGISFGAHRPAAGEVVFTTGMVGYPEALTDRSYRG' A
#
# COMPACT_ATOMS: atom_id res chain seq x y z
N MET A 1 -12.51 9.73 3.24
CA MET A 1 -11.98 10.45 2.06
C MET A 1 -11.68 9.45 0.95
N LYS A 2 -11.95 9.74 -0.33
CA LYS A 2 -11.79 8.76 -1.41
C LYS A 2 -10.31 8.64 -1.84
N GLY A 3 -9.86 7.44 -2.16
CA GLY A 3 -8.54 7.13 -2.71
C GLY A 3 -8.62 6.05 -3.79
N ARG A 4 -7.52 5.82 -4.53
CA ARG A 4 -7.43 4.74 -5.54
C ARG A 4 -6.00 4.22 -5.65
N LEU A 5 -5.84 2.92 -5.84
CA LEU A 5 -4.59 2.26 -6.23
C LEU A 5 -4.64 2.03 -7.74
N VAL A 6 -3.60 2.47 -8.47
CA VAL A 6 -3.50 2.32 -9.92
C VAL A 6 -2.24 1.51 -10.23
N LEU A 7 -2.39 0.41 -10.95
CA LEU A 7 -1.29 -0.46 -11.36
C LEU A 7 -0.79 -0.07 -12.76
N GLN A 8 0.44 -0.47 -13.08
CA GLN A 8 1.09 -0.14 -14.37
C GLN A 8 0.33 -0.71 -15.59
N ASP A 9 -0.38 -1.83 -15.42
CA ASP A 9 -1.21 -2.46 -16.46
C ASP A 9 -2.54 -1.72 -16.73
N GLY A 10 -2.81 -0.64 -15.99
CA GLY A 10 -4.04 0.13 -16.07
C GLY A 10 -5.16 -0.34 -15.13
N THR A 11 -4.94 -1.39 -14.33
CA THR A 11 -5.90 -1.86 -13.32
C THR A 11 -6.07 -0.81 -12.22
N VAL A 12 -7.33 -0.54 -11.83
CA VAL A 12 -7.67 0.48 -10.82
C VAL A 12 -8.52 -0.12 -9.70
N PHE A 13 -8.07 0.08 -8.46
CA PHE A 13 -8.81 -0.31 -7.25
C PHE A 13 -9.25 0.95 -6.48
N PRO A 14 -10.56 1.27 -6.45
CA PRO A 14 -11.07 2.36 -5.60
C PRO A 14 -11.08 1.97 -4.12
N GLY A 15 -10.85 2.93 -3.23
CA GLY A 15 -10.82 2.68 -1.78
C GLY A 15 -11.07 3.92 -0.92
N ILE A 16 -11.04 3.69 0.39
CA ILE A 16 -11.19 4.75 1.41
C ILE A 16 -9.80 5.01 2.01
N SER A 17 -9.35 6.27 1.96
CA SER A 17 -8.09 6.66 2.60
C SER A 17 -8.26 6.80 4.11
N PHE A 18 -7.34 6.20 4.86
CA PHE A 18 -7.25 6.25 6.32
C PHE A 18 -5.88 6.73 6.85
N GLY A 19 -4.89 6.88 5.97
CA GLY A 19 -3.53 7.28 6.30
C GLY A 19 -3.22 8.74 5.92
N ALA A 20 -1.96 9.00 5.57
CA ALA A 20 -1.53 10.32 5.15
C ALA A 20 -2.26 10.81 3.87
N HIS A 21 -2.61 12.09 3.84
CA HIS A 21 -3.26 12.73 2.69
C HIS A 21 -2.24 13.08 1.59
N ARG A 22 -1.51 12.09 1.08
CA ARG A 22 -0.52 12.27 0.01
C ARG A 22 -0.50 11.05 -0.92
N PRO A 23 -0.31 11.24 -2.24
CA PRO A 23 -0.06 10.12 -3.13
C PRO A 23 1.33 9.51 -2.85
N ALA A 24 1.46 8.22 -3.11
CA ALA A 24 2.72 7.47 -3.08
C ALA A 24 2.78 6.55 -4.30
N ALA A 25 3.98 6.27 -4.79
CA ALA A 25 4.25 5.37 -5.90
C ALA A 25 5.40 4.44 -5.49
N GLY A 26 5.34 3.18 -5.90
CA GLY A 26 6.29 2.14 -5.53
C GLY A 26 5.87 0.79 -6.12
N GLU A 27 6.65 -0.25 -5.83
CA GLU A 27 6.30 -1.62 -6.19
C GLU A 27 5.15 -2.14 -5.30
N VAL A 28 4.17 -2.78 -5.92
CA VAL A 28 3.05 -3.39 -5.19
C VAL A 28 3.38 -4.86 -4.93
N VAL A 29 3.52 -5.21 -3.64
CA VAL A 29 3.78 -6.57 -3.17
C VAL A 29 2.66 -7.04 -2.23
N PHE A 30 2.57 -8.35 -1.98
CA PHE A 30 1.64 -8.92 -0.99
C PHE A 30 2.38 -9.86 -0.03
N THR A 31 1.84 -9.99 1.19
CA THR A 31 2.34 -10.90 2.22
C THR A 31 1.20 -11.76 2.77
N THR A 32 1.50 -13.03 3.07
CA THR A 32 0.55 -13.98 3.67
C THR A 32 0.57 -13.97 5.20
N GLY A 33 1.39 -13.10 5.81
CA GLY A 33 1.42 -12.91 7.25
C GLY A 33 0.08 -12.39 7.77
N MET A 34 -0.51 -13.12 8.72
CA MET A 34 -1.83 -12.77 9.29
C MET A 34 -1.75 -11.83 10.51
N VAL A 35 -0.55 -11.66 11.09
CA VAL A 35 -0.27 -10.87 12.31
C VAL A 35 1.08 -10.16 12.20
N GLY A 36 1.40 -9.25 13.13
CA GLY A 36 2.68 -8.53 13.15
C GLY A 36 2.78 -7.36 12.16
N TYR A 37 1.64 -6.71 11.87
CA TYR A 37 1.62 -5.56 10.96
C TYR A 37 2.44 -4.35 11.47
N PRO A 38 2.57 -4.05 12.79
CA PRO A 38 3.42 -2.96 13.24
C PRO A 38 4.89 -3.17 12.86
N GLU A 39 5.40 -4.39 13.05
CA GLU A 39 6.76 -4.78 12.71
C GLU A 39 6.95 -4.78 11.20
N ALA A 40 6.02 -5.40 10.45
CA ALA A 40 6.08 -5.46 8.99
C ALA A 40 6.10 -4.07 8.34
N LEU A 41 5.32 -3.10 8.84
CA LEU A 41 5.28 -1.73 8.32
C LEU A 41 6.58 -0.95 8.56
N THR A 42 7.45 -1.41 9.45
CA THR A 42 8.72 -0.74 9.78
C THR A 42 9.95 -1.46 9.24
N ASP A 43 9.77 -2.59 8.56
CA ASP A 43 10.85 -3.33 7.94
C ASP A 43 11.44 -2.55 6.75
N ARG A 44 12.77 -2.38 6.75
CA ARG A 44 13.51 -1.67 5.71
C ARG A 44 13.42 -2.36 4.34
N SER A 45 13.07 -3.63 4.30
CA SER A 45 12.90 -4.42 3.07
C SER A 45 11.74 -3.94 2.21
N TYR A 46 10.74 -3.25 2.79
CA TYR A 46 9.61 -2.66 2.05
C TYR A 46 9.87 -1.22 1.57
N ARG A 47 11.13 -0.77 1.56
CA ARG A 47 11.45 0.57 1.07
C ARG A 47 11.21 0.65 -0.44
N GLY A 48 10.22 1.46 -0.84
CA GLY A 48 9.84 1.75 -2.22
C GLY A 48 8.88 2.92 -2.28
#